data_AF-A0AAD1H3S0-F1
#
_entry.id   AF-A0AAD1H3S0-F1
#
_cell.length_a   1.000
_cell.length_b   1.000
_cell.length_c   1.000
_cell.angle_alpha   90.00
_cell.angle_beta   90.00
_cell.angle_gamma   90.00
#
_symmetry.space_group_name_H-M   'P 1'
#
loop_
_entity.id
_entity.type
_entity.pdbx_description
1 polymer ?
#
loop_
_entity_poly.entity_id
_entity_poly.type
_entity_poly.pdbx_seq_one_letter_code
_entity_poly.pdbx_strand_id
1 'polypeptide(L)' 'MPGVEDVPVSGTPADVARGLREVIDAGAQMILLNPVGNDVAQDRQQMERLAAEVIPQLR' A
#
# COMPACT_ATOMS: atom_id res chain seq x y z
N MET A 1 -16.97 0.64 2.71
CA MET A 1 -16.82 0.56 4.18
C MET A 1 -16.57 1.97 4.65
N PRO A 2 -17.44 2.57 5.49
CA PRO A 2 -17.23 3.94 5.95
C PRO A 2 -15.87 4.07 6.65
N GLY A 3 -15.10 5.10 6.28
CA GLY A 3 -13.77 5.38 6.83
C GLY A 3 -12.61 4.69 6.12
N VAL A 4 -12.83 3.82 5.12
CA VAL A 4 -11.71 3.21 4.36
C VAL A 4 -10.99 4.24 3.48
N GLU A 5 -11.72 5.27 3.07
CA GLU A 5 -11.28 6.45 2.32
C GLU A 5 -10.34 7.38 3.11
N ASP A 6 -10.33 7.31 4.45
CA ASP A 6 -9.50 8.17 5.31
C ASP A 6 -8.16 7.53 5.70
N VAL A 7 -7.97 6.24 5.40
CA VAL A 7 -6.75 5.48 5.74
C VAL A 7 -5.87 5.08 4.54
N PRO A 8 -6.08 5.50 3.27
CA PRO A 8 -5.26 4.98 2.19
C PRO A 8 -3.84 5.53 2.26
N VAL A 9 -2.88 4.63 2.42
CA VAL A 9 -1.48 4.91 2.15
C VAL A 9 -1.31 5.06 0.63
N SER A 10 -1.09 6.29 0.17
CA SER A 10 -1.12 6.64 -1.25
C SER A 10 -0.04 7.67 -1.62
N GLY A 11 0.29 7.77 -2.91
CA GLY A 11 1.31 8.69 -3.42
C GLY A 11 2.42 7.97 -4.20
N THR A 12 3.65 8.46 -4.06
CA THR A 12 4.82 7.82 -4.68
C THR A 12 5.16 6.50 -3.98
N PRO A 13 5.97 5.59 -4.59
CA PRO A 13 6.42 4.38 -3.91
C PRO A 13 7.09 4.64 -2.55
N ALA A 14 7.83 5.75 -2.42
CA ALA A 14 8.47 6.15 -1.17
C ALA A 14 7.45 6.61 -0.10
N ASP A 15 6.42 7.36 -0.51
CA ASP A 15 5.31 7.73 0.39
C ASP A 15 4.59 6.50 0.91
N VAL A 16 4.35 5.54 0.01
CA VAL A 16 3.68 4.29 0.39
C VAL A 16 4.56 3.47 1.35
N ALA A 17 5.85 3.32 1.06
CA ALA A 17 6.75 2.59 1.94
C ALA A 17 6.83 3.23 3.34
N ARG A 18 6.86 4.57 3.42
CA ARG A 18 6.82 5.30 4.69
C ARG A 18 5.53 5.03 5.46
N GLY A 19 4.37 5.18 4.85
CA GLY A 19 3.09 4.92 5.52
C GLY A 19 2.96 3.47 5.98
N LEU A 20 3.46 2.50 5.20
CA LEU A 20 3.49 1.11 5.63
C LEU A 20 4.43 0.87 6.81
N ARG A 21 5.59 1.56 6.88
CA ARG A 21 6.48 1.49 8.04
C ARG A 21 5.79 2.03 9.29
N GLU A 22 5.06 3.14 9.19
CA GLU A 22 4.27 3.70 10.31
C GLU A 22 3.22 2.69 10.83
N VAL A 23 2.56 1.96 9.94
CA VAL A 23 1.59 0.90 10.32
C VAL A 23 2.28 -0.29 11.00
N ILE A 24 3.45 -0.70 10.50
CA ILE A 24 4.27 -1.76 11.12
C ILE A 24 4.72 -1.32 12.51
N ASP A 25 5.22 -0.09 12.64
CA ASP A 25 5.72 0.48 13.90
C ASP A 25 4.59 0.66 14.93
N ALA A 26 3.35 0.85 14.47
CA ALA A 26 2.16 0.83 15.31
C ALA A 26 1.77 -0.58 15.81
N GLY A 27 2.48 -1.63 15.39
CA GLY A 27 2.34 -3.00 15.88
C GLY A 27 1.54 -3.94 14.97
N ALA A 28 1.25 -3.55 13.72
CA ALA A 28 0.59 -4.44 12.77
C ALA A 28 1.50 -5.63 12.41
N GLN A 29 1.04 -6.84 12.70
CA GLN A 29 1.78 -8.07 12.37
C GLN A 29 1.48 -8.60 10.96
N MET A 30 0.34 -8.20 10.39
CA MET A 30 -0.08 -8.54 9.04
C MET A 30 -0.71 -7.32 8.39
N ILE A 31 -0.27 -7.00 7.18
CA ILE A 31 -0.83 -5.92 6.37
C ILE A 31 -1.35 -6.52 5.07
N LEU A 32 -2.63 -6.32 4.82
CA LEU A 32 -3.27 -6.65 3.54
C LEU A 32 -3.28 -5.41 2.66
N LEU A 33 -2.56 -5.45 1.55
CA LEU A 33 -2.57 -4.39 0.55
C LEU A 33 -3.68 -4.66 -0.47
N ASN A 34 -4.66 -3.76 -0.53
CA ASN A 34 -5.74 -3.83 -1.50
C ASN A 34 -5.59 -2.69 -2.53
N PRO A 35 -5.37 -3.00 -3.81
CA PRO A 35 -5.40 -2.00 -4.87
C PRO A 35 -6.74 -1.27 -4.94
N VAL A 36 -6.70 -0.03 -5.41
CA VAL A 36 -7.88 0.85 -5.54
C VAL A 36 -7.94 1.51 -6.93
N GLY A 37 -7.50 0.77 -7.96
CA GLY A 37 -7.63 1.19 -9.35
C GLY A 37 -9.10 1.25 -9.79
N ASN A 38 -9.36 1.93 -10.91
CA ASN A 38 -10.71 2.02 -11.47
C ASN A 38 -11.14 0.73 -12.18
N ASP A 39 -10.18 -0.12 -12.53
CA ASP A 39 -10.39 -1.37 -13.23
C ASP A 39 -9.31 -2.41 -12.86
N VAL A 40 -9.56 -3.66 -13.27
CA VAL A 40 -8.70 -4.81 -12.98
C VAL A 40 -7.28 -4.64 -13.55
N ALA A 41 -7.12 -3.93 -14.66
CA ALA A 41 -5.81 -3.72 -15.26
C ALA A 41 -4.97 -2.74 -14.41
N GLN A 42 -5.60 -1.68 -13.91
CA GLN A 42 -4.99 -0.74 -12.97
C GLN A 42 -4.65 -1.41 -11.64
N ASP A 43 -5.54 -2.25 -11.11
CA ASP A 43 -5.27 -3.01 -9.88
C ASP A 43 -4.05 -3.91 -10.02
N ARG A 44 -3.97 -4.64 -11.15
CA ARG A 44 -2.81 -5.47 -11.46
C ARG A 44 -1.52 -4.66 -11.54
N GLN A 45 -1.55 -3.51 -12.20
CA GLN A 45 -0.39 -2.63 -12.29
C GLN A 45 0.04 -2.12 -10.90
N GLN A 46 -0.90 -1.75 -10.03
CA GLN A 46 -0.57 -1.35 -8.67
C GLN A 46 0.09 -2.50 -7.89
N MET A 47 -0.42 -3.73 -7.99
CA MET A 47 0.19 -4.91 -7.34
C MET A 47 1.62 -5.17 -7.82
N GLU A 48 1.86 -5.08 -9.14
CA GLU A 48 3.20 -5.24 -9.72
C GLU A 48 4.17 -4.17 -9.19
N ARG A 49 3.72 -2.91 -9.09
CA ARG A 49 4.52 -1.82 -8.52
C ARG A 49 4.77 -1.97 -7.03
N LEU A 50 3.79 -2.42 -6.25
CA LEU A 50 3.97 -2.71 -4.82
C LEU A 50 5.06 -3.77 -4.63
N ALA A 51 5.04 -4.84 -5.42
CA ALA A 51 6.03 -5.90 -5.36
C ALA A 51 7.44 -5.45 -5.78
N ALA A 52 7.55 -4.63 -6.83
CA ALA A 52 8.83 -4.21 -7.39
C ALA A 52 9.45 -2.99 -6.69
N GLU A 53 8.63 -2.02 -6.30
CA GLU A 53 9.09 -0.69 -5.89
C GLU A 53 8.88 -0.43 -4.39
N VAL A 54 7.88 -1.03 -3.72
CA VAL A 54 7.53 -0.70 -2.33
C VAL A 54 8.03 -1.75 -1.34
N ILE A 55 7.61 -3.01 -1.50
CA ILE A 55 7.95 -4.10 -0.57
C ILE A 55 9.47 -4.24 -0.32
N PRO A 56 10.36 -4.08 -1.33
CA PRO A 56 11.80 -4.13 -1.08
C PRO A 56 12.34 -3.07 -0.12
N GLN A 57 11.65 -1.93 0.05
CA GLN A 57 12.02 -0.85 0.96
C GLN A 57 11.61 -1.11 2.43
N LEU A 58 10.76 -2.11 2.67
CA LEU A 58 10.25 -2.45 4.02
C LEU A 58 11.13 -3.44 4.79
N ARG A 59 12.21 -3.92 4.16
CA ARG A 59 13.21 -4.75 4.83
C ARG A 59 13.93 -4.01 5.96
#